data_AF-E9T0L0-F1
#
_entry.id   AF-E9T0L0-F1
#
_cell.length_a   1.000
_cell.length_b   1.000
_cell.length_c   1.000
_cell.angle_alpha   90.00
_cell.angle_beta   90.00
_cell.angle_gamma   90.00
#
_symmetry.space_group_name_H-M   'P 1'
#
loop_
_entity.id
_entity.type
_entity.pdbx_description
1 polymer ?
#
loop_
_entity_poly.entity_id
_entity_poly.type
_entity_poly.pdbx_seq_one_letter_code
_entity_poly.pdbx_strand_id
1 'polypeptide(L)'
;MTMTASLICEDFPTLAGRQEPHHLSVFDGDTSHGEKAIELGRRVGAIAMPWQKAAQHALLSTTPSGRWTHSTCCLLIPRQNGKSEVLILRCLYGLFKLGETIIYTAQRWKTARDGWKRMMSIIKSRSWLKKRVVRSTCSQGEGIIELESGASISFGTRSNDSGRGLTDVDLVVYDEAYNLTPGEISAMSFVQMAAKNPQRIYASSAVNQDEHPNGEVLASVRVRGLDREPGLYFAEYMAPEEMPRDAPETWRYANPSFGVIQTEEKILDIMRNLATPAGRKGFDVEALGRGDWPDPSDEQETWQIVAENQWHGLVDYPELVGTRAIGIARVGAQWVVAAAQRTDDDRIHVEVGYLRIAANPDIVDLIVRLDDVLEPCAIATDARSPAAVIEPLLKKAGIELIKSSTSQAALMGSGFVDDADDGLISHTGQRALDVALEAAGKRLLPRGDWVVDAAGDPAVAPLLAVVVARWALVTFESRATGPAAMPAWDGQEATGGQPSGPSDDFDALAVAF
;
A
#
# COMPACT_ATOMS: atom_id res chain seq x y z
N MET A 1 -18.86 47.71 19.29
CA MET A 1 -19.68 46.98 20.29
C MET A 1 -19.31 45.52 20.18
N THR A 2 -18.49 45.06 21.12
CA THR A 2 -17.96 43.71 21.22
C THR A 2 -19.08 42.79 21.73
N MET A 3 -19.60 41.91 20.88
CA MET A 3 -20.49 40.85 21.34
C MET A 3 -19.64 39.68 21.84
N THR A 4 -19.46 39.61 23.15
CA THR A 4 -19.11 38.39 23.87
C THR A 4 -20.32 37.45 23.85
N ALA A 5 -20.38 36.56 22.86
CA ALA A 5 -21.37 35.48 22.82
C ALA A 5 -20.88 34.32 23.71
N SER A 6 -21.51 34.16 24.87
CA SER A 6 -21.34 32.99 25.74
C SER A 6 -21.87 31.75 25.03
N LEU A 7 -20.94 30.84 24.67
CA LEU A 7 -21.11 29.57 23.98
C LEU A 7 -21.69 28.46 24.88
N ILE A 8 -22.98 28.53 25.24
CA ILE A 8 -23.67 27.38 25.83
C ILE A 8 -24.57 26.78 24.76
N CYS A 9 -24.25 25.57 24.30
CA CYS A 9 -25.18 24.79 23.51
C CYS A 9 -26.28 24.29 24.45
N GLU A 10 -27.52 24.78 24.30
CA GLU A 10 -28.63 24.43 25.21
C GLU A 10 -28.87 22.91 25.30
N ASP A 11 -28.65 22.18 24.20
CA ASP A 11 -28.77 20.72 24.14
C ASP A 11 -27.63 19.98 24.88
N PHE A 12 -26.49 20.65 25.09
CA PHE A 12 -25.29 20.08 25.69
C PHE A 12 -24.63 21.07 26.69
N PRO A 13 -25.24 21.30 27.87
CA PRO A 13 -24.80 22.33 28.81
C PRO A 13 -23.42 22.07 29.42
N THR A 14 -22.94 20.83 29.39
CA THR A 14 -21.62 20.42 29.90
C THR A 14 -20.53 20.41 28.83
N LEU A 15 -20.86 20.72 27.58
CA LEU A 15 -19.91 20.72 26.47
C LEU A 15 -18.86 21.82 26.68
N ALA A 16 -17.61 21.40 26.86
CA ALA A 16 -16.48 22.29 27.10
C ALA A 16 -15.32 22.08 26.11
N GLY A 17 -15.46 21.10 25.21
CA GLY A 17 -14.51 20.85 24.13
C GLY A 17 -14.51 21.97 23.09
N ARG A 18 -13.35 22.21 22.46
CA ARG A 18 -13.24 23.16 21.35
C ARG A 18 -14.05 22.64 20.15
N GLN A 19 -15.01 23.43 19.66
CA GLN A 19 -15.91 23.02 18.58
C GLN A 19 -15.33 23.20 17.17
N GLU A 20 -14.18 23.85 17.06
CA GLU A 20 -13.48 24.11 15.79
C GLU A 20 -12.24 23.22 15.67
N PRO A 21 -11.95 22.68 14.48
CA PRO A 21 -10.72 21.93 14.23
C PRO A 21 -9.47 22.79 14.46
N HIS A 22 -8.34 22.14 14.75
CA HIS A 22 -7.04 22.77 14.73
C HIS A 22 -6.59 23.08 13.31
N HIS A 23 -6.68 22.11 12.40
CA HIS A 23 -6.53 22.33 10.97
C HIS A 23 -7.87 22.14 10.27
N LEU A 24 -8.24 23.10 9.43
CA LEU A 24 -9.49 23.10 8.66
C LEU A 24 -9.22 23.52 7.22
N SER A 25 -9.57 22.65 6.28
CA SER A 25 -9.77 23.01 4.86
C SER A 25 -11.21 22.72 4.48
N VAL A 26 -11.94 23.77 4.10
CA VAL A 26 -13.32 23.71 3.65
C VAL A 26 -13.55 24.77 2.59
N PHE A 27 -14.40 24.46 1.61
CA PHE A 27 -14.77 25.35 0.52
C PHE A 27 -16.26 25.68 0.57
N ASP A 28 -16.59 26.87 0.07
CA ASP A 28 -17.97 27.36 0.05
C ASP A 28 -18.86 26.48 -0.85
N GLY A 29 -20.08 26.24 -0.38
CA GLY A 29 -21.08 25.47 -1.10
C GLY A 29 -22.45 25.60 -0.44
N ASP A 30 -23.48 25.10 -1.11
CA ASP A 30 -24.83 25.02 -0.54
C ASP A 30 -24.88 23.91 0.52
N THR A 31 -25.15 24.28 1.78
CA THR A 31 -25.21 23.38 2.94
C THR A 31 -26.62 22.84 3.21
N SER A 32 -27.58 23.08 2.32
CA SER A 32 -28.99 22.66 2.47
C SER A 32 -29.17 21.16 2.72
N HIS A 33 -28.33 20.30 2.14
CA HIS A 33 -28.37 18.87 2.43
C HIS A 33 -27.86 18.55 3.84
N GLY A 34 -26.82 19.24 4.31
CA GLY A 34 -26.33 19.15 5.69
C GLY A 34 -27.40 19.52 6.72
N GLU A 35 -28.13 20.62 6.51
CA GLU A 35 -29.25 21.00 7.39
C GLU A 35 -30.36 19.94 7.43
N LYS A 36 -30.73 19.41 6.26
CA LYS A 36 -31.72 18.34 6.16
C LYS A 36 -31.24 17.05 6.83
N ALA A 37 -29.94 16.75 6.81
CA ALA A 37 -29.36 15.61 7.51
C ALA A 37 -29.38 15.80 9.03
N ILE A 38 -29.05 16.99 9.52
CA ILE A 38 -29.14 17.33 10.95
C ILE A 38 -30.59 17.21 11.44
N GLU A 39 -31.55 17.73 10.68
CA GLU A 39 -32.98 17.60 11.00
C GLU A 39 -33.46 16.13 10.97
N LEU A 40 -32.96 15.32 10.03
CA LEU A 40 -33.19 13.87 10.03
C LEU A 40 -32.67 13.24 11.32
N GLY A 41 -31.44 13.59 11.72
CA GLY A 41 -30.83 13.15 12.98
C GLY A 41 -31.73 13.44 14.18
N ARG A 42 -32.19 14.69 14.30
CA ARG A 42 -33.11 15.12 15.36
C ARG A 42 -34.40 14.29 15.37
N ARG A 43 -35.01 14.06 14.20
CA ARG A 43 -36.25 13.25 14.07
C ARG A 43 -36.08 11.79 14.46
N VAL A 44 -34.88 11.23 14.26
CA VAL A 44 -34.60 9.86 14.68
C VAL A 44 -34.13 9.77 16.13
N GLY A 45 -33.91 10.89 16.81
CA GLY A 45 -33.53 10.98 18.22
C GLY A 45 -32.01 11.11 18.44
N ALA A 46 -31.26 11.47 17.41
CA ALA A 46 -29.83 11.76 17.48
C ALA A 46 -29.61 13.28 17.38
N ILE A 47 -29.37 13.93 18.51
CA ILE A 47 -29.02 15.36 18.54
C ILE A 47 -27.51 15.48 18.28
N ALA A 48 -27.13 16.32 17.31
CA ALA A 48 -25.74 16.52 16.93
C ALA A 48 -25.12 17.68 17.73
N MET A 49 -23.88 17.49 18.21
CA MET A 49 -23.07 18.57 18.80
C MET A 49 -22.69 19.60 17.72
N PRO A 50 -22.34 20.85 18.09
CA PRO A 50 -22.00 21.91 17.12
C PRO A 50 -20.94 21.48 16.09
N TRP A 51 -19.84 20.85 16.53
CA TRP A 51 -18.81 20.36 15.62
C TRP A 51 -19.32 19.27 14.65
N GLN A 52 -20.27 18.42 15.10
CA GLN A 52 -20.90 17.39 14.26
C GLN A 52 -21.82 18.02 13.22
N LYS A 53 -22.52 19.10 13.57
CA LYS A 53 -23.34 19.89 12.63
C LYS A 53 -22.44 20.49 11.53
N ALA A 54 -21.35 21.13 11.92
CA ALA A 54 -20.36 21.69 10.98
C ALA A 54 -19.79 20.60 10.04
N ALA A 55 -19.47 19.42 10.58
CA ALA A 55 -19.02 18.30 9.76
C ALA A 55 -20.12 17.85 8.77
N GLN A 56 -21.39 17.77 9.17
CA GLN A 56 -22.48 17.42 8.25
C GLN A 56 -22.67 18.47 7.14
N HIS A 57 -22.54 19.75 7.47
CA HIS A 57 -22.59 20.82 6.47
C HIS A 57 -21.50 20.65 5.42
N ALA A 58 -20.26 20.39 5.84
CA ALA A 58 -19.14 20.21 4.93
C ALA A 58 -19.29 18.92 4.09
N LEU A 59 -19.61 17.78 4.73
CA LEU A 59 -19.77 16.49 4.06
C LEU A 59 -20.88 16.47 3.00
N LEU A 60 -21.95 17.25 3.21
CA LEU A 60 -23.11 17.31 2.32
C LEU A 60 -23.23 18.63 1.56
N SER A 61 -22.16 19.43 1.52
CA SER A 61 -22.14 20.67 0.74
C SER A 61 -22.08 20.39 -0.75
N THR A 62 -22.81 21.17 -1.53
CA THR A 62 -22.85 21.04 -3.00
C THR A 62 -22.48 22.32 -3.73
N THR A 63 -21.84 22.16 -4.88
CA THR A 63 -21.57 23.25 -5.81
C THR A 63 -22.87 23.73 -6.47
N PRO A 64 -22.87 24.90 -7.16
CA PRO A 64 -24.03 25.35 -7.94
C PRO A 64 -24.48 24.36 -9.04
N SER A 65 -23.58 23.48 -9.49
CA SER A 65 -23.90 22.41 -10.46
C SER A 65 -24.49 21.15 -9.82
N GLY A 66 -24.77 21.18 -8.51
CA GLY A 66 -25.34 20.05 -7.76
C GLY A 66 -24.36 18.89 -7.55
N ARG A 67 -23.05 19.13 -7.68
CA ARG A 67 -21.99 18.16 -7.38
C ARG A 67 -21.52 18.33 -5.95
N TRP A 68 -20.88 17.33 -5.37
CA TRP A 68 -20.28 17.49 -4.05
C TRP A 68 -19.21 18.57 -4.11
N THR A 69 -19.27 19.56 -3.21
CA THR A 69 -18.16 20.51 -3.04
C THR A 69 -16.91 19.77 -2.61
N HIS A 70 -17.09 18.73 -1.78
CA HIS A 70 -16.01 17.87 -1.30
C HIS A 70 -16.27 16.42 -1.72
N SER A 71 -15.62 16.01 -2.81
CA SER A 71 -15.68 14.61 -3.29
C SER A 71 -14.79 13.69 -2.43
N THR A 72 -13.79 14.27 -1.77
CA THR A 72 -12.96 13.60 -0.75
C THR A 72 -13.13 14.31 0.58
N CYS A 73 -13.32 13.57 1.65
CA CYS A 73 -13.49 14.11 2.99
C CYS A 73 -12.58 13.38 3.96
N CYS A 74 -11.91 14.09 4.86
CA CYS A 74 -11.03 13.53 5.87
C CYS A 74 -11.32 14.18 7.23
N LEU A 75 -11.68 13.33 8.20
CA LEU A 75 -12.00 13.68 9.58
C LEU A 75 -11.00 12.98 10.51
N LEU A 76 -10.05 13.74 11.05
CA LEU A 76 -9.09 13.27 12.04
C LEU A 76 -9.50 13.78 13.42
N ILE A 77 -9.97 12.88 14.26
CA ILE A 77 -10.56 13.24 15.56
C ILE A 77 -10.09 12.23 16.61
N PRO A 78 -9.67 12.66 17.81
CA PRO A 78 -9.25 11.74 18.86
C PRO A 78 -10.35 10.75 19.22
N ARG A 79 -9.94 9.62 19.81
CA ARG A 79 -10.81 8.48 20.08
C ARG A 79 -11.96 8.89 21.01
N GLN A 80 -13.10 8.22 20.82
CA GLN A 80 -14.32 8.42 21.60
C GLN A 80 -14.98 9.81 21.50
N ASN A 81 -14.67 10.64 20.51
CA ASN A 81 -15.38 11.92 20.34
C ASN A 81 -16.74 11.81 19.65
N GLY A 82 -17.16 10.65 19.14
CA GLY A 82 -18.44 10.51 18.44
C GLY A 82 -18.36 10.74 16.93
N LYS A 83 -17.18 10.51 16.32
CA LYS A 83 -16.99 10.51 14.86
C LYS A 83 -17.95 9.55 14.14
N SER A 84 -18.23 8.39 14.74
CA SER A 84 -19.15 7.40 14.18
C SER A 84 -20.58 7.92 14.07
N GLU A 85 -21.02 8.88 14.89
CA GLU A 85 -22.35 9.50 14.72
C GLU A 85 -22.45 10.30 13.43
N VAL A 86 -21.38 11.01 13.09
CA VAL A 86 -21.32 11.80 11.85
C VAL A 86 -21.43 10.86 10.65
N LEU A 87 -20.68 9.75 10.65
CA LEU A 87 -20.71 8.78 9.57
C LEU A 87 -22.07 8.09 9.46
N ILE A 88 -22.63 7.61 10.57
CA ILE A 88 -23.94 6.93 10.57
C ILE A 88 -25.04 7.88 10.10
N LEU A 89 -25.02 9.15 10.51
CA LEU A 89 -26.01 10.12 10.06
C LEU A 89 -25.85 10.47 8.57
N ARG A 90 -24.61 10.63 8.08
CA ARG A 90 -24.33 10.83 6.65
C ARG A 90 -24.83 9.66 5.81
N CYS A 91 -24.58 8.42 6.26
CA CYS A 91 -25.05 7.22 5.58
C CYS A 91 -26.58 7.06 5.65
N LEU A 92 -27.19 7.38 6.80
CA LEU A 92 -28.65 7.32 6.94
C LEU A 92 -29.34 8.31 6.00
N TYR A 93 -28.79 9.53 5.90
CA TYR A 93 -29.27 10.54 4.96
C TYR A 93 -29.08 10.09 3.50
N GLY A 94 -27.89 9.58 3.16
CA GLY A 94 -27.59 9.01 1.86
C GLY A 94 -28.59 7.93 1.44
N LEU A 95 -28.80 6.96 2.32
CA LEU A 95 -29.69 5.82 2.09
C LEU A 95 -31.16 6.24 1.93
N PHE A 96 -31.70 7.04 2.86
CA PHE A 96 -33.15 7.31 2.89
C PHE A 96 -33.59 8.54 2.09
N LYS A 97 -32.68 9.50 1.85
CA LYS A 97 -33.01 10.78 1.18
C LYS A 97 -32.37 10.93 -0.19
N LEU A 98 -31.10 10.54 -0.36
CA LEU A 98 -30.40 10.65 -1.63
C LEU A 98 -30.58 9.40 -2.52
N GLY A 99 -30.90 8.26 -1.90
CA GLY A 99 -31.06 7.00 -2.62
C GLY A 99 -29.73 6.35 -3.00
N GLU A 100 -28.68 6.60 -2.22
CA GLU A 100 -27.31 6.18 -2.54
C GLU A 100 -27.09 4.68 -2.34
N THR A 101 -26.16 4.13 -3.12
CA THR A 101 -25.48 2.86 -2.84
C THR A 101 -24.20 3.15 -2.06
N ILE A 102 -24.10 2.60 -0.85
CA ILE A 102 -23.07 2.97 0.13
C ILE A 102 -22.25 1.75 0.54
N ILE A 103 -20.93 1.91 0.59
CA ILE A 103 -20.01 0.95 1.19
C ILE A 103 -19.43 1.56 2.47
N TYR A 104 -19.66 0.92 3.61
CA TYR A 104 -19.05 1.27 4.89
C TYR A 104 -18.02 0.23 5.28
N THR A 105 -16.74 0.63 5.29
CA THR A 105 -15.62 -0.24 5.66
C THR A 105 -15.02 0.17 7.00
N ALA A 106 -14.60 -0.84 7.76
CA ALA A 106 -13.76 -0.66 8.94
C ALA A 106 -12.62 -1.69 8.93
N GLN A 107 -11.59 -1.47 9.74
CA GLN A 107 -10.46 -2.40 9.87
C GLN A 107 -10.91 -3.79 10.34
N ARG A 108 -11.83 -3.84 11.32
CA ARG A 108 -12.30 -5.09 11.94
C ARG A 108 -13.78 -5.29 11.67
N TRP A 109 -14.17 -6.53 11.37
CA TRP A 109 -15.59 -6.88 11.18
C TRP A 109 -16.44 -6.50 12.39
N LYS A 110 -15.90 -6.61 13.61
CA LYS A 110 -16.60 -6.19 14.83
C LYS A 110 -17.05 -4.72 14.75
N THR A 111 -16.18 -3.82 14.31
CA THR A 111 -16.46 -2.38 14.16
C THR A 111 -17.55 -2.13 13.12
N ALA A 112 -17.42 -2.74 11.94
CA ALA A 112 -18.43 -2.64 10.88
C ALA A 112 -19.80 -3.18 11.32
N ARG A 113 -19.81 -4.34 11.99
CA ARG A 113 -21.03 -4.94 12.56
C ARG A 113 -21.70 -4.06 13.61
N ASP A 114 -20.91 -3.39 14.44
CA ASP A 114 -21.45 -2.48 15.46
C ASP A 114 -22.06 -1.23 14.80
N GLY A 115 -21.48 -0.74 13.70
CA GLY A 115 -22.09 0.28 12.83
C GLY A 115 -23.43 -0.18 12.22
N TRP A 116 -23.49 -1.38 11.66
CA TRP A 116 -24.73 -1.97 11.12
C TRP A 116 -25.81 -2.09 12.20
N LYS A 117 -25.46 -2.63 13.38
CA LYS A 117 -26.38 -2.78 14.52
C LYS A 117 -26.95 -1.43 14.95
N ARG A 118 -26.09 -0.41 15.02
CA ARG A 118 -26.48 0.95 15.39
C ARG A 118 -27.48 1.52 14.39
N MET A 119 -27.17 1.44 13.09
CA MET A 119 -28.08 1.91 12.04
C MET A 119 -29.42 1.17 12.08
N MET A 120 -29.41 -0.15 12.24
CA MET A 120 -30.64 -0.94 12.37
C MET A 120 -31.44 -0.61 13.63
N SER A 121 -30.78 -0.28 14.74
CA SER A 121 -31.46 0.20 15.95
C SER A 121 -32.24 1.49 15.68
N ILE A 122 -31.59 2.46 15.02
CA ILE A 122 -32.21 3.73 14.62
C ILE A 122 -33.40 3.47 13.69
N ILE A 123 -33.22 2.66 12.65
CA ILE A 123 -34.28 2.33 11.69
C ILE A 123 -35.47 1.65 12.38
N LYS A 124 -35.21 0.65 13.25
CA LYS A 124 -36.28 -0.09 13.95
C LYS A 124 -37.05 0.80 14.93
N SER A 125 -36.42 1.83 15.49
CA SER A 125 -37.07 2.76 16.42
C SER A 125 -38.14 3.65 15.76
N ARG A 126 -38.12 3.78 14.42
CA ARG A 126 -39.05 4.63 13.67
C ARG A 126 -39.81 3.83 12.62
N SER A 127 -41.12 3.71 12.78
CA SER A 127 -41.98 2.92 11.89
C SER A 127 -41.90 3.35 10.41
N TRP A 128 -41.73 4.65 10.14
CA TRP A 128 -41.64 5.19 8.78
C TRP A 128 -40.30 4.89 8.09
N LEU A 129 -39.22 4.64 8.84
CA LEU A 129 -37.96 4.12 8.28
C LEU A 129 -38.06 2.62 8.06
N LYS A 130 -38.49 1.88 9.09
CA LYS A 130 -38.60 0.42 9.06
C LYS A 130 -39.43 -0.08 7.88
N LYS A 131 -40.53 0.60 7.55
CA LYS A 131 -41.43 0.21 6.44
C LYS A 131 -40.76 0.23 5.06
N ARG A 132 -39.70 1.00 4.87
CA ARG A 132 -39.00 1.15 3.59
C ARG A 132 -37.89 0.11 3.38
N VAL A 133 -37.53 -0.65 4.42
CA VAL A 133 -36.47 -1.67 4.36
C VAL A 133 -37.05 -2.97 3.82
N VAL A 134 -36.51 -3.45 2.70
CA VAL A 134 -36.92 -4.71 2.06
C VAL A 134 -35.99 -5.86 2.40
N ARG A 135 -34.72 -5.58 2.70
CA ARG A 135 -33.73 -6.57 3.13
C ARG A 135 -32.84 -6.02 4.23
N SER A 136 -32.61 -6.81 5.27
CA SER A 136 -31.61 -6.55 6.28
C SER A 136 -30.96 -7.85 6.73
N THR A 137 -29.69 -8.05 6.42
CA THR A 137 -28.94 -9.26 6.76
C THR A 137 -27.60 -8.89 7.40
N CYS A 138 -27.12 -9.68 8.35
CA CYS A 138 -25.82 -9.48 8.99
C CYS A 138 -25.21 -10.85 9.30
N SER A 139 -24.39 -11.37 8.40
CA SER A 139 -23.85 -12.73 8.44
C SER A 139 -22.57 -12.82 7.61
N GLN A 140 -21.73 -13.83 7.86
CA GLN A 140 -20.55 -14.14 7.03
C GLN A 140 -19.58 -12.95 6.80
N GLY A 141 -19.45 -12.04 7.76
CA GLY A 141 -18.54 -10.90 7.64
C GLY A 141 -19.12 -9.69 6.89
N GLU A 142 -20.42 -9.70 6.57
CA GLU A 142 -21.08 -8.61 5.87
C GLU A 142 -22.44 -8.26 6.49
N GLY A 143 -22.77 -6.96 6.52
CA GLY A 143 -24.04 -6.42 6.97
C GLY A 143 -24.69 -5.59 5.88
N ILE A 144 -25.86 -5.97 5.39
CA ILE A 144 -26.58 -5.29 4.30
C ILE A 144 -27.87 -4.70 4.83
N ILE A 145 -28.23 -3.50 4.34
CA ILE A 145 -29.56 -2.90 4.45
C ILE A 145 -29.95 -2.41 3.05
N GLU A 146 -31.10 -2.83 2.56
CA GLU A 146 -31.63 -2.48 1.24
C GLU A 146 -33.04 -1.90 1.39
N LEU A 147 -33.31 -0.82 0.67
CA LEU A 147 -34.61 -0.17 0.64
C LEU A 147 -35.41 -0.55 -0.61
N GLU A 148 -36.73 -0.38 -0.54
CA GLU A 148 -37.65 -0.57 -1.67
C GLU A 148 -37.29 0.27 -2.91
N SER A 149 -36.55 1.37 -2.74
CA SER A 149 -36.09 2.23 -3.83
C SER A 149 -34.85 1.71 -4.56
N GLY A 150 -34.26 0.60 -4.13
CA GLY A 150 -32.98 0.08 -4.61
C GLY A 150 -31.74 0.68 -3.91
N ALA A 151 -31.92 1.71 -3.08
CA ALA A 151 -30.84 2.28 -2.27
C ALA A 151 -30.35 1.25 -1.25
N SER A 152 -29.04 1.16 -1.05
CA SER A 152 -28.46 0.12 -0.22
C SER A 152 -27.21 0.57 0.51
N ILE A 153 -26.92 -0.10 1.63
CA ILE A 153 -25.65 0.04 2.34
C ILE A 153 -25.12 -1.33 2.73
N SER A 154 -23.84 -1.57 2.43
CA SER A 154 -23.08 -2.72 2.93
C SER A 154 -22.06 -2.26 3.97
N PHE A 155 -21.95 -3.04 5.05
CA PHE A 155 -20.96 -2.92 6.10
C PHE A 155 -20.03 -4.12 6.00
N GLY A 156 -18.71 -3.90 5.99
CA GLY A 156 -17.75 -4.99 5.84
C GLY A 156 -16.33 -4.62 6.26
N THR A 157 -15.45 -5.61 6.21
CA THR A 157 -14.00 -5.39 6.28
C THR A 157 -13.45 -4.97 4.93
N ARG A 158 -12.30 -4.31 4.95
CA ARG A 158 -11.50 -4.05 3.76
C ARG A 158 -10.94 -5.38 3.26
N SER A 159 -11.48 -5.93 2.18
CA SER A 159 -10.95 -7.11 1.51
C SER A 159 -11.04 -6.91 0.01
N ASN A 160 -10.15 -7.55 -0.76
CA ASN A 160 -10.08 -7.40 -2.22
C ASN A 160 -11.34 -7.89 -2.98
N ASP A 161 -12.28 -8.52 -2.26
CA ASP A 161 -13.57 -9.00 -2.77
C ASP A 161 -14.79 -8.22 -2.25
N SER A 162 -14.65 -7.37 -1.22
CA SER A 162 -15.77 -6.58 -0.70
C SER A 162 -16.09 -5.42 -1.66
N GLY A 163 -16.98 -5.69 -2.63
CA GLY A 163 -17.42 -4.71 -3.63
C GLY A 163 -17.46 -5.24 -5.06
N ARG A 164 -16.88 -6.43 -5.34
CA ARG A 164 -16.99 -7.11 -6.64
C ARG A 164 -18.42 -7.63 -6.82
N GLY A 165 -19.29 -6.79 -7.37
CA GLY A 165 -20.69 -7.10 -7.63
C GLY A 165 -21.67 -5.94 -7.43
N LEU A 166 -21.23 -4.86 -6.77
CA LEU A 166 -22.00 -3.61 -6.69
C LEU A 166 -21.59 -2.71 -7.86
N THR A 167 -22.53 -2.46 -8.78
CA THR A 167 -22.41 -1.41 -9.80
C THR A 167 -22.98 -0.10 -9.23
N ASP A 168 -22.40 1.05 -9.57
CA ASP A 168 -22.84 2.40 -9.15
C ASP A 168 -22.75 2.70 -7.63
N VAL A 169 -21.55 2.62 -7.03
CA VAL A 169 -21.35 3.00 -5.62
C VAL A 169 -21.13 4.52 -5.46
N ASP A 170 -22.09 5.20 -4.86
CA ASP A 170 -22.07 6.65 -4.67
C ASP A 170 -21.17 7.10 -3.52
N LEU A 171 -21.13 6.33 -2.41
CA LEU A 171 -20.39 6.70 -1.20
C LEU A 171 -19.55 5.53 -0.68
N VAL A 172 -18.27 5.79 -0.45
CA VAL A 172 -17.36 4.89 0.28
C VAL A 172 -16.92 5.55 1.58
N VAL A 173 -17.12 4.85 2.70
CA VAL A 173 -16.68 5.27 4.02
C VAL A 173 -15.56 4.36 4.50
N TYR A 174 -14.43 4.97 4.88
CA TYR A 174 -13.30 4.33 5.52
C TYR A 174 -13.23 4.75 6.99
N ASP A 175 -13.86 3.99 7.88
CA ASP A 175 -13.76 4.17 9.33
C ASP A 175 -12.48 3.47 9.85
N GLU A 176 -11.77 4.10 10.78
CA GLU A 176 -10.43 3.70 11.23
C GLU A 176 -9.44 3.65 10.05
N ALA A 177 -9.38 4.75 9.30
CA ALA A 177 -8.58 4.88 8.07
C ALA A 177 -7.07 4.73 8.26
N TYR A 178 -6.53 4.80 9.49
CA TYR A 178 -5.10 4.66 9.81
C TYR A 178 -4.46 3.32 9.37
N ASN A 179 -5.25 2.32 8.95
CA ASN A 179 -4.76 1.02 8.51
C ASN A 179 -5.28 0.65 7.11
N LEU A 180 -5.19 1.57 6.16
CA LEU A 180 -5.59 1.41 4.76
C LEU A 180 -4.36 1.11 3.90
N THR A 181 -4.44 0.07 3.08
CA THR A 181 -3.37 -0.25 2.13
C THR A 181 -3.60 0.41 0.76
N PRO A 182 -2.54 0.68 -0.02
CA PRO A 182 -2.67 1.16 -1.40
C PRO A 182 -3.49 0.21 -2.29
N GLY A 183 -3.37 -1.10 -2.07
CA GLY A 183 -4.14 -2.13 -2.79
C GLY A 183 -5.64 -2.03 -2.53
N GLU A 184 -6.06 -1.77 -1.29
CA GLU A 184 -7.46 -1.57 -0.93
C GLU A 184 -8.04 -0.28 -1.55
N ILE A 185 -7.25 0.79 -1.60
CA ILE A 185 -7.66 2.03 -2.29
C ILE A 185 -7.81 1.78 -3.79
N SER A 186 -6.85 1.10 -4.40
CA SER A 186 -6.88 0.78 -5.84
C SER A 186 -8.10 -0.07 -6.18
N ALA A 187 -8.39 -1.10 -5.37
CA ALA A 187 -9.56 -1.95 -5.56
C ALA A 187 -10.88 -1.16 -5.49
N MET A 188 -11.00 -0.23 -4.53
CA MET A 188 -12.22 0.59 -4.34
C MET A 188 -12.36 1.72 -5.35
N SER A 189 -11.25 2.22 -5.91
CA SER A 189 -11.26 3.32 -6.88
C SER A 189 -12.03 2.95 -8.16
N PHE A 190 -11.91 1.69 -8.61
CA PHE A 190 -12.66 1.21 -9.78
C PHE A 190 -14.15 0.98 -9.51
N VAL A 191 -14.54 0.78 -8.24
CA VAL A 191 -15.95 0.54 -7.85
C VAL A 191 -16.82 1.79 -8.01
N GLN A 192 -16.23 2.98 -7.84
CA GLN A 192 -16.96 4.25 -7.96
C GLN A 192 -17.00 4.82 -9.39
N MET A 193 -16.36 4.18 -10.37
CA MET A 193 -16.22 4.74 -11.74
C MET A 193 -17.55 5.03 -12.42
N ALA A 194 -18.58 4.23 -12.17
CA ALA A 194 -19.89 4.37 -12.81
C ALA A 194 -20.80 5.39 -12.11
N ALA A 195 -20.48 5.78 -10.87
CA ALA A 195 -21.27 6.75 -10.10
C ALA A 195 -21.13 8.17 -10.66
N LYS A 196 -22.25 8.89 -10.74
CA LYS A 196 -22.30 10.24 -11.33
C LYS A 196 -21.67 11.32 -10.44
N ASN A 197 -21.71 11.13 -9.12
CA ASN A 197 -21.21 12.09 -8.14
C ASN A 197 -20.59 11.35 -6.93
N PRO A 198 -19.49 10.61 -7.13
CA PRO A 198 -18.92 9.77 -6.08
C PRO A 198 -18.31 10.60 -4.95
N GLN A 199 -18.44 10.09 -3.73
CA GLN A 199 -17.81 10.65 -2.53
C GLN A 199 -17.04 9.56 -1.77
N ARG A 200 -15.92 9.95 -1.16
CA ARG A 200 -15.16 9.11 -0.23
C ARG A 200 -14.90 9.85 1.08
N ILE A 201 -15.07 9.16 2.20
CA ILE A 201 -14.89 9.72 3.55
C ILE A 201 -13.88 8.88 4.31
N TYR A 202 -12.75 9.49 4.66
CA TYR A 202 -11.75 8.96 5.59
C TYR A 202 -12.07 9.50 6.99
N ALA A 203 -12.31 8.62 7.95
CA ALA A 203 -12.55 9.00 9.34
C ALA A 203 -11.67 8.17 10.26
N SER A 204 -10.87 8.83 11.09
CA SER A 204 -9.85 8.14 11.88
C SER A 204 -9.43 8.96 13.11
N SER A 205 -8.78 8.29 14.07
CA SER A 205 -7.81 8.97 14.92
C SER A 205 -6.49 9.14 14.16
N ALA A 206 -5.54 9.88 14.75
CA ALA A 206 -4.23 10.10 14.17
C ALA A 206 -3.42 8.78 14.06
N VAL A 207 -2.38 8.77 13.23
CA VAL A 207 -1.52 7.59 13.02
C VAL A 207 -0.52 7.43 14.19
N ASN A 208 -0.15 6.17 14.45
CA ASN A 208 0.91 5.76 15.35
C ASN A 208 1.70 4.69 14.60
N GLN A 209 2.92 4.98 14.13
CA GLN A 209 3.63 4.07 13.22
C GLN A 209 3.91 2.69 13.85
N ASP A 210 4.04 2.62 15.18
CA ASP A 210 4.28 1.36 15.90
C ASP A 210 3.05 0.42 15.89
N GLU A 211 1.85 0.98 15.77
CA GLU A 211 0.57 0.24 15.84
C GLU A 211 -0.14 0.17 14.49
N HIS A 212 0.18 1.09 13.58
CA HIS A 212 -0.51 1.34 12.33
C HIS A 212 0.49 1.32 11.15
N PRO A 213 0.96 0.13 10.75
CA PRO A 213 1.98 -0.01 9.69
C PRO A 213 1.50 0.41 8.30
N ASN A 214 0.18 0.59 8.10
CA ASN A 214 -0.41 1.05 6.84
C ASN A 214 -0.93 2.50 6.94
N GLY A 215 -0.26 3.34 7.73
CA GLY A 215 -0.64 4.73 7.96
C GLY A 215 -0.43 5.66 6.77
N GLU A 216 0.37 5.26 5.79
CA GLU A 216 0.82 6.05 4.63
C GLU A 216 -0.33 6.65 3.82
N VAL A 217 -1.38 5.85 3.53
CA VAL A 217 -2.56 6.33 2.78
C VAL A 217 -3.22 7.48 3.52
N LEU A 218 -3.38 7.38 4.84
CA LEU A 218 -4.01 8.43 5.63
C LEU A 218 -3.08 9.65 5.79
N ALA A 219 -1.77 9.43 5.92
CA ALA A 219 -0.76 10.49 5.92
C ALA A 219 -0.80 11.30 4.62
N SER A 220 -0.86 10.65 3.46
CA SER A 220 -0.99 11.31 2.16
C SER A 220 -2.27 12.16 2.06
N VAL A 221 -3.41 11.64 2.51
CA VAL A 221 -4.67 12.42 2.57
C VAL A 221 -4.56 13.59 3.54
N ARG A 222 -3.86 13.43 4.66
CA ARG A 222 -3.61 14.50 5.64
C ARG A 222 -2.80 15.64 5.02
N VAL A 223 -1.71 15.35 4.30
CA VAL A 223 -0.91 16.38 3.60
C VAL A 223 -1.77 17.19 2.65
N ARG A 224 -2.51 16.51 1.76
CA ARG A 224 -3.43 17.16 0.81
C ARG A 224 -4.46 18.04 1.52
N GLY A 225 -4.91 17.63 2.71
CA GLY A 225 -5.79 18.40 3.57
C GLY A 225 -5.14 19.65 4.16
N LEU A 226 -3.90 19.54 4.62
CA LEU A 226 -3.10 20.66 5.13
C LEU A 226 -2.77 21.66 4.01
N ASP A 227 -2.52 21.18 2.79
CA ASP A 227 -2.28 21.97 1.58
C ASP A 227 -3.55 22.57 0.99
N ARG A 228 -4.70 22.26 1.57
CA ARG A 228 -6.02 22.74 1.15
C ARG A 228 -6.34 22.39 -0.30
N GLU A 229 -6.15 21.12 -0.69
CA GLU A 229 -6.49 20.65 -2.02
C GLU A 229 -7.97 20.97 -2.39
N PRO A 230 -8.23 21.61 -3.55
CA PRO A 230 -9.59 21.84 -4.01
C PRO A 230 -10.42 20.56 -4.10
N GLY A 231 -11.61 20.57 -3.48
CA GLY A 231 -12.50 19.41 -3.47
C GLY A 231 -12.24 18.40 -2.35
N LEU A 232 -11.30 18.70 -1.45
CA LEU A 232 -11.02 17.91 -0.24
C LEU A 232 -11.45 18.69 1.01
N TYR A 233 -12.43 18.15 1.75
CA TYR A 233 -12.76 18.63 3.09
C TYR A 233 -11.83 17.99 4.12
N PHE A 234 -11.11 18.80 4.90
CA PHE A 234 -10.21 18.33 5.94
C PHE A 234 -10.54 19.00 7.26
N ALA A 235 -10.75 18.19 8.30
CA ALA A 235 -10.85 18.67 9.67
C ALA A 235 -10.05 17.78 10.61
N GLU A 236 -9.03 18.36 11.24
CA GLU A 236 -8.19 17.70 12.21
C GLU A 236 -8.31 18.37 13.59
N TYR A 237 -8.70 17.57 14.57
CA TYR A 237 -8.71 17.95 15.98
C TYR A 237 -7.49 17.35 16.66
N MET A 238 -6.59 18.23 17.10
CA MET A 238 -5.38 17.85 17.81
C MET A 238 -4.95 19.00 18.74
N ALA A 239 -4.25 18.68 19.83
CA ALA A 239 -3.63 19.69 20.69
C ALA A 239 -2.16 19.92 20.31
N PRO A 240 -1.72 21.17 20.07
CA PRO A 240 -0.34 21.51 19.72
C PRO A 240 0.68 20.95 20.70
N GLU A 241 1.89 20.63 20.23
CA GLU A 241 2.94 20.02 21.08
C GLU A 241 3.33 20.91 22.26
N GLU A 242 3.21 22.22 22.12
CA GLU A 242 3.52 23.22 23.14
C GLU A 242 2.55 23.17 24.32
N MET A 243 1.35 22.60 24.14
CA MET A 243 0.39 22.43 25.23
C MET A 243 0.80 21.25 26.13
N PRO A 244 0.88 21.39 27.47
CA PRO A 244 1.27 20.29 28.33
C PRO A 244 0.31 19.10 28.25
N ARG A 245 0.84 17.88 28.10
CA ARG A 245 0.04 16.65 27.95
C ARG A 245 -0.97 16.46 29.08
N ASP A 246 -0.58 16.86 30.30
CA ASP A 246 -1.29 16.62 31.55
C ASP A 246 -2.20 17.79 31.99
N ALA A 247 -2.30 18.84 31.18
CA ALA A 247 -3.18 19.97 31.46
C ALA A 247 -4.62 19.72 30.95
N PRO A 248 -5.66 19.93 31.79
CA PRO A 248 -7.06 19.81 31.37
C PRO A 248 -7.45 20.67 30.15
N GLU A 249 -6.82 21.82 29.98
CA GLU A 249 -6.99 22.72 28.84
C GLU A 249 -6.59 22.05 27.52
N THR A 250 -5.52 21.25 27.53
CA THR A 250 -5.04 20.47 26.37
C THR A 250 -6.09 19.44 25.94
N TRP A 251 -6.73 18.79 26.91
CA TRP A 251 -7.75 17.78 26.63
C TRP A 251 -9.01 18.41 26.05
N ARG A 252 -9.45 19.54 26.60
CA ARG A 252 -10.56 20.34 26.07
C ARG A 252 -10.26 20.86 24.67
N TYR A 253 -9.01 21.22 24.39
CA TYR A 253 -8.59 21.69 23.07
C TYR A 253 -8.67 20.58 22.01
N ALA A 254 -8.12 19.40 22.30
CA ALA A 254 -8.08 18.28 21.36
C ALA A 254 -9.45 17.59 21.15
N ASN A 255 -10.31 17.57 22.17
CA ASN A 255 -11.51 16.75 22.17
C ASN A 255 -12.78 17.60 22.02
N PRO A 256 -13.39 17.69 20.83
CA PRO A 256 -14.57 18.53 20.62
C PRO A 256 -15.80 18.05 21.39
N SER A 257 -15.82 16.83 21.91
CA SER A 257 -16.93 16.29 22.71
C SER A 257 -16.63 16.23 24.21
N PHE A 258 -15.55 16.89 24.65
CA PHE A 258 -15.18 16.96 26.06
C PHE A 258 -16.30 17.58 26.89
N GLY A 259 -16.60 16.95 28.03
CA GLY A 259 -17.68 17.31 28.95
C GLY A 259 -19.02 16.63 28.64
N VAL A 260 -19.17 16.02 27.45
CA VAL A 260 -20.36 15.22 27.08
C VAL A 260 -20.02 13.74 27.02
N ILE A 261 -18.95 13.36 26.29
CA ILE A 261 -18.54 11.95 26.16
C ILE A 261 -17.39 11.63 27.11
N GLN A 262 -16.30 12.40 27.02
CA GLN A 262 -15.15 12.31 27.91
C GLN A 262 -15.29 13.31 29.07
N THR A 263 -14.74 12.93 30.22
CA THR A 263 -14.62 13.80 31.40
C THR A 263 -13.15 13.85 31.83
N GLU A 264 -12.81 14.86 32.62
CA GLU A 264 -11.45 15.03 33.16
C GLU A 264 -10.97 13.77 33.90
N GLU A 265 -11.82 13.19 34.75
CA GLU A 265 -11.53 11.97 35.50
C GLU A 265 -11.19 10.77 34.61
N LYS A 266 -11.92 10.59 33.49
CA LYS A 266 -11.69 9.48 32.56
C LYS A 266 -10.36 9.63 31.83
N ILE A 267 -10.02 10.85 31.41
CA ILE A 267 -8.76 11.11 30.71
C ILE A 267 -7.57 10.94 31.67
N LEU A 268 -7.69 11.42 32.91
CA LEU A 268 -6.71 11.19 33.97
C LEU A 268 -6.47 9.70 34.23
N ASP A 269 -7.54 8.90 34.30
CA ASP A 269 -7.42 7.45 34.51
C ASP A 269 -6.68 6.76 33.35
N ILE A 270 -7.03 7.10 32.10
CA ILE A 270 -6.32 6.60 30.91
C ILE A 270 -4.84 6.98 30.97
N MET A 271 -4.53 8.24 31.29
CA MET A 271 -3.16 8.75 31.34
C MET A 271 -2.33 8.00 32.41
N ARG A 272 -2.89 7.70 33.58
CA ARG A 272 -2.23 6.92 34.64
C ARG A 272 -1.93 5.49 34.20
N ASN A 273 -2.84 4.87 33.44
CA ASN A 273 -2.67 3.51 32.93
C ASN A 273 -1.67 3.44 31.75
N LEU A 274 -1.41 4.55 31.07
CA LEU A 274 -0.52 4.66 29.92
C LEU A 274 0.83 5.34 30.26
N ALA A 275 1.39 5.04 31.44
CA ALA A 275 2.60 5.70 31.94
C ALA A 275 3.92 5.29 31.25
N THR A 276 3.96 4.20 30.50
CA THR A 276 5.17 3.74 29.77
C THR A 276 5.50 4.67 28.59
N PRO A 277 6.73 4.67 28.04
CA PRO A 277 7.05 5.47 26.85
C PRO A 277 6.09 5.23 25.67
N ALA A 278 5.85 3.95 25.34
CA ALA A 278 4.88 3.56 24.31
C ALA A 278 3.44 3.97 24.69
N GLY A 279 3.06 3.83 25.96
CA GLY A 279 1.77 4.27 26.47
C GLY A 279 1.56 5.77 26.32
N ARG A 280 2.57 6.59 26.62
CA ARG A 280 2.51 8.05 26.45
C ARG A 280 2.34 8.46 25.00
N LYS A 281 3.03 7.78 24.08
CA LYS A 281 2.82 7.95 22.63
C LYS A 281 1.39 7.58 22.23
N GLY A 282 0.89 6.44 22.70
CA GLY A 282 -0.51 6.04 22.47
C GLY A 282 -1.52 7.05 23.04
N PHE A 283 -1.25 7.65 24.21
CA PHE A 283 -2.08 8.71 24.78
C PHE A 283 -2.07 9.97 23.91
N ASP A 284 -0.90 10.41 23.45
CA ASP A 284 -0.76 11.56 22.57
C ASP A 284 -1.57 11.38 21.28
N VAL A 285 -1.47 10.22 20.66
CA VAL A 285 -2.19 9.89 19.42
C VAL A 285 -3.70 9.81 19.67
N GLU A 286 -4.14 8.99 20.63
CA GLU A 286 -5.55 8.62 20.77
C GLU A 286 -6.37 9.63 21.58
N ALA A 287 -5.76 10.34 22.54
CA ALA A 287 -6.45 11.31 23.40
C ALA A 287 -6.18 12.77 22.99
N LEU A 288 -4.99 13.08 22.44
CA LEU A 288 -4.62 14.44 22.05
C LEU A 288 -4.60 14.68 20.54
N GLY A 289 -4.73 13.63 19.72
CA GLY A 289 -4.67 13.74 18.26
C GLY A 289 -3.27 14.06 17.73
N ARG A 290 -2.23 13.96 18.56
CA ARG A 290 -0.83 14.17 18.19
C ARG A 290 -0.32 12.89 17.53
N GLY A 291 -0.52 12.81 16.22
CA GLY A 291 -0.09 11.66 15.44
C GLY A 291 1.43 11.57 15.31
N ASP A 292 1.92 10.35 15.29
CA ASP A 292 3.21 10.00 14.74
C ASP A 292 2.95 9.57 13.29
N TRP A 293 3.13 10.51 12.37
CA TRP A 293 2.80 10.34 10.95
C TRP A 293 4.05 9.86 10.21
N PRO A 294 3.95 8.83 9.34
CA PRO A 294 5.03 8.54 8.40
C PRO A 294 5.26 9.78 7.54
N ASP A 295 6.52 10.10 7.28
CA ASP A 295 6.87 11.24 6.43
C ASP A 295 6.38 10.93 5.01
N PRO A 296 5.43 11.69 4.45
CA PRO A 296 4.99 11.47 3.08
C PRO A 296 6.05 11.93 2.06
N SER A 297 7.10 12.62 2.49
CA SER A 297 8.33 12.91 1.75
C SER A 297 9.43 11.88 1.97
N ASP A 298 9.20 10.83 2.78
CA ASP A 298 9.68 9.50 2.40
C ASP A 298 8.87 9.08 1.15
N GLU A 299 9.05 9.84 0.07
CA GLU A 299 8.98 9.32 -1.29
C GLU A 299 9.65 7.96 -1.20
N GLN A 300 8.98 6.88 -1.65
CA GLN A 300 9.66 5.60 -1.86
C GLN A 300 11.02 5.96 -2.44
N GLU A 301 12.12 5.78 -1.69
CA GLU A 301 13.43 6.25 -2.13
C GLU A 301 13.54 5.73 -3.55
N THR A 302 13.51 6.60 -4.56
CA THR A 302 13.55 6.14 -5.93
C THR A 302 15.00 5.83 -6.20
N TRP A 303 15.28 4.91 -7.13
CA TRP A 303 16.66 4.56 -7.45
C TRP A 303 17.45 3.94 -6.26
N GLN A 304 16.79 3.14 -5.40
CA GLN A 304 17.46 2.49 -4.24
C GLN A 304 18.51 1.44 -4.62
N ILE A 305 18.39 0.90 -5.84
CA ILE A 305 19.24 -0.19 -6.32
C ILE A 305 20.53 0.38 -6.89
N VAL A 306 20.42 1.23 -7.91
CA VAL A 306 21.52 1.97 -8.55
C VAL A 306 21.06 3.42 -8.68
N ALA A 307 21.91 4.38 -8.33
CA ALA A 307 21.57 5.80 -8.44
C ALA A 307 21.30 6.22 -9.90
N GLU A 308 20.37 7.15 -10.12
CA GLU A 308 19.95 7.60 -11.46
C GLU A 308 21.13 8.06 -12.33
N ASN A 309 21.96 8.95 -11.79
CA ASN A 309 23.13 9.49 -12.48
C ASN A 309 24.17 8.41 -12.80
N GLN A 310 24.32 7.41 -11.92
CA GLN A 310 25.21 6.27 -12.15
C GLN A 310 24.66 5.45 -13.32
N TRP A 311 23.40 5.04 -13.25
CA TRP A 311 22.76 4.24 -14.29
C TRP A 311 22.79 4.92 -15.66
N HIS A 312 22.39 6.18 -15.76
CA HIS A 312 22.45 6.91 -17.03
C HIS A 312 23.88 7.11 -17.57
N GLY A 313 24.89 7.05 -16.69
CA GLY A 313 26.29 7.05 -17.07
C GLY A 313 26.78 5.76 -17.73
N LEU A 314 26.00 4.66 -17.63
CA LEU A 314 26.31 3.35 -18.20
C LEU A 314 25.69 3.13 -19.60
N VAL A 315 25.03 4.15 -20.16
CA VAL A 315 24.43 4.07 -21.49
C VAL A 315 25.51 3.95 -22.57
N ASP A 316 25.47 2.88 -23.35
CA ASP A 316 26.44 2.60 -24.41
C ASP A 316 25.87 1.68 -25.52
N TYR A 317 26.55 1.64 -26.66
CA TYR A 317 26.24 0.80 -27.83
C TYR A 317 27.47 -0.03 -28.29
N PRO A 318 27.96 -0.95 -27.43
CA PRO A 318 29.20 -1.68 -27.68
C PRO A 318 29.04 -2.80 -28.72
N GLU A 319 30.17 -3.30 -29.23
CA GLU A 319 30.19 -4.58 -29.92
C GLU A 319 30.04 -5.73 -28.91
N LEU A 320 29.17 -6.69 -29.23
CA LEU A 320 28.85 -7.81 -28.34
C LEU A 320 29.58 -9.08 -28.79
N VAL A 321 30.24 -9.75 -27.83
CA VAL A 321 31.08 -10.92 -28.07
C VAL A 321 30.70 -12.09 -27.14
N GLY A 322 31.12 -13.30 -27.49
CA GLY A 322 30.90 -14.48 -26.66
C GLY A 322 29.46 -14.99 -26.64
N THR A 323 29.16 -15.81 -25.63
CA THR A 323 27.83 -16.41 -25.42
C THR A 323 26.85 -15.42 -24.76
N ARG A 324 25.57 -15.80 -24.74
CA ARG A 324 24.48 -15.02 -24.13
C ARG A 324 23.90 -15.79 -22.97
N ALA A 325 23.42 -15.09 -21.95
CA ALA A 325 22.54 -15.66 -20.95
C ALA A 325 21.17 -14.99 -20.99
N ILE A 326 20.12 -15.77 -20.70
CA ILE A 326 18.73 -15.30 -20.70
C ILE A 326 18.19 -15.31 -19.27
N GLY A 327 17.62 -14.18 -18.85
CA GLY A 327 16.91 -14.03 -17.58
C GLY A 327 15.41 -13.86 -17.80
N ILE A 328 14.61 -14.55 -16.98
CA ILE A 328 13.15 -14.54 -17.04
C ILE A 328 12.59 -14.06 -15.71
N ALA A 329 11.67 -13.09 -15.76
CA ALA A 329 10.93 -12.61 -14.59
C ALA A 329 9.43 -12.47 -14.89
N ARG A 330 8.62 -12.55 -13.82
CA ARG A 330 7.18 -12.32 -13.90
C ARG A 330 6.68 -11.64 -12.64
N VAL A 331 5.97 -10.52 -12.79
CA VAL A 331 5.24 -9.85 -11.72
C VAL A 331 3.78 -9.67 -12.16
N GLY A 332 2.84 -10.19 -11.37
CA GLY A 332 1.44 -10.30 -11.78
C GLY A 332 1.28 -11.10 -13.09
N ALA A 333 0.71 -10.46 -14.11
CA ALA A 333 0.52 -11.05 -15.44
C ALA A 333 1.60 -10.65 -16.45
N GLN A 334 2.53 -9.76 -16.08
CA GLN A 334 3.55 -9.23 -16.96
C GLN A 334 4.79 -10.13 -16.96
N TRP A 335 5.18 -10.57 -18.15
CA TRP A 335 6.35 -11.39 -18.41
C TRP A 335 7.46 -10.56 -19.02
N VAL A 336 8.68 -10.85 -18.57
CA VAL A 336 9.90 -10.23 -19.09
C VAL A 336 10.91 -11.30 -19.45
N VAL A 337 11.52 -11.15 -20.63
CA VAL A 337 12.72 -11.88 -21.02
C VAL A 337 13.80 -10.86 -21.33
N ALA A 338 14.93 -10.98 -20.63
CA ALA A 338 16.12 -10.14 -20.80
C ALA A 338 17.33 -11.02 -21.16
N ALA A 339 18.34 -10.40 -21.75
CA ALA A 339 19.60 -11.06 -22.09
C ALA A 339 20.79 -10.28 -21.53
N ALA A 340 21.87 -11.00 -21.24
CA ALA A 340 23.17 -10.45 -20.89
C ALA A 340 24.25 -11.06 -21.79
N GLN A 341 25.22 -10.26 -22.22
CA GLN A 341 26.34 -10.68 -23.07
C GLN A 341 27.60 -9.85 -22.77
N ARG A 342 28.79 -10.41 -23.00
CA ARG A 342 30.05 -9.66 -22.88
C ARG A 342 30.23 -8.66 -24.03
N THR A 343 30.87 -7.54 -23.73
CA THR A 343 31.35 -6.59 -24.73
C THR A 343 32.80 -6.88 -25.10
N ASP A 344 33.28 -6.27 -26.17
CA ASP A 344 34.69 -6.35 -26.60
C ASP A 344 35.68 -5.74 -25.60
N ASP A 345 35.21 -4.89 -24.68
CA ASP A 345 35.95 -4.33 -23.54
C ASP A 345 35.67 -5.01 -22.19
N ASP A 346 35.14 -6.24 -22.22
CA ASP A 346 34.90 -7.12 -21.06
C ASP A 346 33.83 -6.65 -20.05
N ARG A 347 33.06 -5.61 -20.39
CA ARG A 347 31.83 -5.24 -19.67
C ARG A 347 30.69 -6.22 -19.96
N ILE A 348 29.62 -6.11 -19.20
CA ILE A 348 28.39 -6.89 -19.33
C ILE A 348 27.30 -5.99 -19.89
N HIS A 349 26.89 -6.26 -21.14
CA HIS A 349 25.77 -5.56 -21.75
C HIS A 349 24.46 -6.26 -21.42
N VAL A 350 23.45 -5.52 -20.96
CA VAL A 350 22.14 -6.04 -20.55
C VAL A 350 20.98 -5.36 -21.26
N GLU A 351 20.03 -6.15 -21.74
CA GLU A 351 18.90 -5.65 -22.54
C GLU A 351 17.61 -6.43 -22.26
N VAL A 352 16.48 -5.73 -22.26
CA VAL A 352 15.14 -6.35 -22.26
C VAL A 352 14.72 -6.62 -23.71
N GLY A 353 14.55 -7.89 -24.06
CA GLY A 353 14.11 -8.30 -25.39
C GLY A 353 12.59 -8.51 -25.51
N TYR A 354 11.92 -8.77 -24.39
CA TYR A 354 10.47 -9.01 -24.37
C TYR A 354 9.85 -8.48 -23.08
N LEU A 355 8.73 -7.74 -23.21
CA LEU A 355 7.99 -7.16 -22.09
C LEU A 355 6.48 -7.10 -22.43
N ARG A 356 5.70 -8.11 -22.04
CA ARG A 356 4.24 -8.18 -22.35
C ARG A 356 3.45 -9.00 -21.33
N ILE A 357 2.13 -8.80 -21.31
CA ILE A 357 1.20 -9.77 -20.70
C ILE A 357 1.05 -10.96 -21.65
N ALA A 358 1.24 -12.17 -21.14
CA ALA A 358 1.22 -13.39 -21.95
C ALA A 358 0.80 -14.62 -21.14
N ALA A 359 0.28 -15.64 -21.82
CA ALA A 359 0.02 -16.94 -21.20
C ALA A 359 1.31 -17.76 -21.13
N ASN A 360 1.35 -18.74 -20.21
CA ASN A 360 2.52 -19.60 -20.03
C ASN A 360 2.99 -20.31 -21.33
N PRO A 361 2.09 -20.85 -22.19
CA PRO A 361 2.52 -21.49 -23.45
C PRO A 361 3.21 -20.53 -24.42
N ASP A 362 2.74 -19.29 -24.53
CA ASP A 362 3.31 -18.30 -25.45
C ASP A 362 4.76 -17.95 -25.08
N ILE A 363 5.04 -17.90 -23.77
CA ILE A 363 6.39 -17.67 -23.24
C ILE A 363 7.27 -18.89 -23.47
N VAL A 364 6.76 -20.11 -23.27
CA VAL A 364 7.52 -21.33 -23.56
C VAL A 364 7.91 -21.38 -25.04
N ASP A 365 6.98 -21.10 -25.95
CA ASP A 365 7.26 -21.06 -27.39
C ASP A 365 8.28 -19.98 -27.76
N LEU A 366 8.27 -18.84 -27.05
CA LEU A 366 9.28 -17.80 -27.20
C LEU A 366 10.66 -18.31 -26.74
N ILE A 367 10.76 -18.90 -25.56
CA ILE A 367 12.02 -19.41 -25.03
C ILE A 367 12.60 -20.51 -25.92
N VAL A 368 11.78 -21.42 -26.45
CA VAL A 368 12.22 -22.46 -27.40
C VAL A 368 12.85 -21.83 -28.65
N ARG A 369 12.22 -20.80 -29.22
CA ARG A 369 12.80 -20.09 -30.38
C ARG A 369 14.09 -19.35 -30.03
N LEU A 370 14.20 -18.82 -28.81
CA LEU A 370 15.41 -18.12 -28.37
C LEU A 370 16.55 -19.10 -28.10
N ASP A 371 16.26 -20.27 -27.54
CA ASP A 371 17.24 -21.34 -27.34
C ASP A 371 17.83 -21.81 -28.68
N ASP A 372 16.98 -22.12 -29.65
CA ASP A 372 17.37 -22.54 -31.01
C ASP A 372 18.22 -21.48 -31.75
N VAL A 373 17.93 -20.19 -31.56
CA VAL A 373 18.56 -19.11 -32.35
C VAL A 373 19.80 -18.53 -31.65
N LEU A 374 19.78 -18.44 -30.33
CA LEU A 374 20.82 -17.77 -29.55
C LEU A 374 21.82 -18.73 -28.91
N GLU A 375 21.46 -20.02 -28.76
CA GLU A 375 22.23 -21.05 -28.05
C GLU A 375 22.85 -20.51 -26.74
N PRO A 376 22.01 -19.98 -25.82
CA PRO A 376 22.50 -19.30 -24.63
C PRO A 376 23.22 -20.26 -23.69
N CYS A 377 24.26 -19.79 -22.99
CA CYS A 377 24.94 -20.59 -21.98
C CYS A 377 24.06 -20.94 -20.78
N ALA A 378 22.98 -20.18 -20.56
CA ALA A 378 22.02 -20.40 -19.50
C ALA A 378 20.68 -19.68 -19.79
N ILE A 379 19.58 -20.34 -19.42
CA ILE A 379 18.24 -19.75 -19.31
C ILE A 379 17.83 -19.86 -17.84
N ALA A 380 17.60 -18.72 -17.18
CA ALA A 380 17.47 -18.66 -15.73
C ALA A 380 16.26 -17.85 -15.24
N THR A 381 15.83 -18.16 -14.01
CA THR A 381 14.85 -17.38 -13.22
C THR A 381 15.22 -17.45 -11.73
N ASP A 382 14.65 -16.55 -10.92
CA ASP A 382 14.62 -16.75 -9.48
C ASP A 382 13.66 -17.92 -9.11
N ALA A 383 14.04 -18.81 -8.19
CA ALA A 383 13.18 -19.92 -7.75
C ALA A 383 11.87 -19.46 -7.07
N ARG A 384 11.85 -18.28 -6.48
CA ARG A 384 10.68 -17.64 -5.87
C ARG A 384 9.89 -16.78 -6.85
N SER A 385 10.42 -16.54 -8.05
CA SER A 385 9.68 -15.84 -9.09
C SER A 385 8.46 -16.66 -9.54
N PRO A 386 7.29 -16.02 -9.74
CA PRO A 386 6.16 -16.64 -10.43
C PRO A 386 6.51 -17.22 -11.81
N ALA A 387 7.60 -16.78 -12.43
CA ALA A 387 8.09 -17.33 -13.69
C ALA A 387 8.50 -18.81 -13.58
N ALA A 388 8.92 -19.30 -12.41
CA ALA A 388 9.36 -20.69 -12.22
C ALA A 388 8.28 -21.74 -12.57
N VAL A 389 7.00 -21.33 -12.69
CA VAL A 389 5.88 -22.17 -13.10
C VAL A 389 6.04 -22.80 -14.50
N ILE A 390 6.87 -22.23 -15.39
CA ILE A 390 7.07 -22.78 -16.74
C ILE A 390 8.12 -23.89 -16.80
N GLU A 391 8.83 -24.17 -15.70
CA GLU A 391 9.87 -25.22 -15.65
C GLU A 391 9.40 -26.58 -16.19
N PRO A 392 8.22 -27.13 -15.82
CA PRO A 392 7.79 -28.43 -16.36
C PRO A 392 7.53 -28.39 -17.87
N LEU A 393 7.13 -27.23 -18.40
CA LEU A 393 6.85 -27.04 -19.82
C LEU A 393 8.16 -26.92 -20.61
N LEU A 394 9.14 -26.16 -20.12
CA LEU A 394 10.47 -26.06 -20.70
C LEU A 394 11.19 -27.41 -20.68
N LYS A 395 11.11 -28.14 -19.56
CA LYS A 395 11.69 -29.50 -19.46
C LYS A 395 11.09 -30.47 -20.48
N LYS A 396 9.79 -30.36 -20.76
CA LYS A 396 9.13 -31.15 -21.82
C LYS A 396 9.64 -30.78 -23.22
N ALA A 397 10.02 -29.52 -23.42
CA ALA A 397 10.66 -29.03 -24.64
C ALA A 397 12.16 -29.33 -24.71
N GLY A 398 12.75 -29.98 -23.69
CA GLY A 398 14.18 -30.31 -23.65
C GLY A 398 15.08 -29.21 -23.11
N ILE A 399 14.51 -28.11 -22.60
CA ILE A 399 15.23 -26.94 -22.11
C ILE A 399 15.32 -26.99 -20.57
N GLU A 400 16.52 -26.83 -20.04
CA GLU A 400 16.75 -26.71 -18.59
C GLU A 400 16.54 -25.27 -18.14
N LEU A 401 15.62 -25.06 -17.19
CA LEU A 401 15.45 -23.76 -16.53
C LEU A 401 16.28 -23.72 -15.24
N ILE A 402 17.35 -22.93 -15.25
CA ILE A 402 18.20 -22.73 -14.08
C ILE A 402 17.45 -21.84 -13.08
N LYS A 403 17.42 -22.26 -11.80
CA LYS A 403 16.75 -21.52 -10.74
C LYS A 403 17.75 -21.12 -9.66
N SER A 404 17.78 -19.84 -9.31
CA SER A 404 18.59 -19.37 -8.18
C SER A 404 18.06 -19.92 -6.84
N SER A 405 18.94 -20.14 -5.88
CA SER A 405 18.56 -20.28 -4.47
C SER A 405 18.32 -18.90 -3.84
N THR A 406 17.73 -18.86 -2.64
CA THR A 406 17.57 -17.59 -1.89
C THR A 406 18.91 -16.88 -1.62
N SER A 407 19.98 -17.64 -1.34
CA SER A 407 21.30 -17.04 -1.12
C SER A 407 21.90 -16.52 -2.42
N GLN A 408 21.69 -17.21 -3.54
CA GLN A 408 22.07 -16.70 -4.85
C GLN A 408 21.28 -15.44 -5.20
N ALA A 409 19.99 -15.36 -4.89
CA ALA A 409 19.18 -14.17 -5.14
C ALA A 409 19.72 -12.89 -4.51
N ALA A 410 20.21 -12.98 -3.27
CA ALA A 410 20.89 -11.86 -2.63
C ALA A 410 22.17 -11.46 -3.39
N LEU A 411 22.98 -12.46 -3.78
CA LEU A 411 24.18 -12.24 -4.58
C LEU A 411 23.89 -11.67 -5.98
N MET A 412 22.77 -12.02 -6.60
CA MET A 412 22.37 -11.44 -7.90
C MET A 412 22.15 -9.93 -7.77
N GLY A 413 21.41 -9.52 -6.73
CA GLY A 413 21.12 -8.12 -6.46
C GLY A 413 22.39 -7.33 -6.14
N SER A 414 23.17 -7.78 -5.15
CA SER A 414 24.43 -7.09 -4.78
C SER A 414 25.42 -7.05 -5.93
N GLY A 415 25.64 -8.18 -6.63
CA GLY A 415 26.60 -8.22 -7.73
C GLY A 415 26.17 -7.43 -8.97
N PHE A 416 24.88 -7.12 -9.14
CA PHE A 416 24.43 -6.18 -10.16
C PHE A 416 24.74 -4.73 -9.77
N VAL A 417 24.57 -4.38 -8.49
CA VAL A 417 24.91 -3.05 -7.97
C VAL A 417 26.42 -2.81 -8.03
N ASP A 418 27.21 -3.78 -7.55
CA ASP A 418 28.68 -3.69 -7.57
C ASP A 418 29.20 -3.45 -9.00
N ASP A 419 28.73 -4.23 -9.99
CA ASP A 419 29.13 -4.03 -11.38
C ASP A 419 28.63 -2.70 -11.97
N ALA A 420 27.45 -2.22 -11.56
CA ALA A 420 26.93 -0.94 -12.01
C ALA A 420 27.78 0.21 -11.46
N ASP A 421 28.14 0.16 -10.17
CA ASP A 421 28.96 1.16 -9.50
C ASP A 421 30.41 1.17 -10.04
N ASP A 422 30.96 -0.01 -10.34
CA ASP A 422 32.29 -0.17 -10.94
C ASP A 422 32.34 0.15 -12.45
N GLY A 423 31.19 0.46 -13.08
CA GLY A 423 31.12 0.77 -14.50
C GLY A 423 31.31 -0.45 -15.43
N LEU A 424 31.09 -1.66 -14.89
CA LEU A 424 31.20 -2.93 -15.60
C LEU A 424 29.92 -3.35 -16.33
N ILE A 425 28.81 -2.62 -16.15
CA ILE A 425 27.57 -2.81 -16.90
C ILE A 425 27.45 -1.79 -18.03
N SER A 426 26.86 -2.20 -19.15
CA SER A 426 26.36 -1.28 -20.19
C SER A 426 24.92 -1.62 -20.60
N HIS A 427 24.17 -0.64 -21.09
CA HIS A 427 22.82 -0.81 -21.63
C HIS A 427 22.49 0.29 -22.65
N THR A 428 21.45 0.13 -23.47
CA THR A 428 21.09 1.09 -24.54
C THR A 428 20.14 2.23 -24.11
N GLY A 429 19.94 2.43 -22.80
CA GLY A 429 19.03 3.45 -22.27
C GLY A 429 17.54 3.13 -22.42
N GLN A 430 17.16 1.84 -22.30
CA GLN A 430 15.76 1.43 -22.40
C GLN A 430 14.91 2.04 -21.26
N ARG A 431 13.91 2.87 -21.60
CA ARG A 431 12.97 3.48 -20.64
C ARG A 431 12.33 2.47 -19.66
N ALA A 432 12.13 1.22 -20.09
CA ALA A 432 11.58 0.18 -19.23
C ALA A 432 12.49 -0.17 -18.05
N LEU A 433 13.82 -0.05 -18.20
CA LEU A 433 14.78 -0.26 -17.12
C LEU A 433 14.88 0.95 -16.21
N ASP A 434 14.81 2.17 -16.74
CA ASP A 434 14.77 3.39 -15.93
C ASP A 434 13.58 3.37 -14.97
N VAL A 435 12.38 3.11 -15.50
CA VAL A 435 11.15 3.00 -14.70
C VAL A 435 11.27 1.86 -13.67
N ALA A 436 11.93 0.75 -14.03
CA ALA A 436 12.11 -0.37 -13.12
C ALA A 436 13.08 -0.04 -11.98
N LEU A 437 14.17 0.67 -12.24
CA LEU A 437 15.16 1.10 -11.24
C LEU A 437 14.64 2.22 -10.34
N GLU A 438 13.88 3.16 -10.90
CA GLU A 438 13.18 4.22 -10.16
C GLU A 438 12.23 3.61 -9.12
N ALA A 439 11.48 2.56 -9.48
CA ALA A 439 10.48 1.94 -8.61
C ALA A 439 10.99 0.78 -7.72
N ALA A 440 12.17 0.22 -7.99
CA ALA A 440 12.66 -0.96 -7.28
C ALA A 440 13.15 -0.65 -5.87
N GLY A 441 12.76 -1.49 -4.91
CA GLY A 441 13.20 -1.39 -3.52
C GLY A 441 14.08 -2.55 -3.06
N LYS A 442 14.67 -2.41 -1.87
CA LYS A 442 15.43 -3.48 -1.19
C LYS A 442 14.58 -4.15 -0.12
N ARG A 443 14.46 -5.49 -0.16
CA ARG A 443 13.89 -6.27 0.95
C ARG A 443 14.98 -6.95 1.75
N LEU A 444 15.11 -6.56 3.01
CA LEU A 444 16.06 -7.14 3.96
C LEU A 444 15.68 -8.58 4.33
N LEU A 445 16.69 -9.45 4.33
CA LEU A 445 16.64 -10.81 4.82
C LEU A 445 17.09 -10.88 6.29
N PRO A 446 16.73 -11.92 7.05
CA PRO A 446 17.03 -12.00 8.49
C PRO A 446 18.51 -11.90 8.88
N ARG A 447 19.44 -12.12 7.93
CA ARG A 447 20.89 -12.04 8.16
C ARG A 447 21.51 -10.69 7.78
N GLY A 448 20.71 -9.72 7.33
CA GLY A 448 21.18 -8.40 6.90
C GLY A 448 21.40 -8.26 5.39
N ASP A 449 21.48 -9.37 4.65
CA ASP A 449 21.49 -9.36 3.19
C ASP A 449 20.16 -8.81 2.63
N TRP A 450 20.13 -8.42 1.36
CA TRP A 450 18.91 -7.92 0.72
C TRP A 450 18.68 -8.58 -0.65
N VAL A 451 17.44 -8.52 -1.12
CA VAL A 451 17.05 -8.89 -2.49
C VAL A 451 16.26 -7.75 -3.13
N VAL A 452 16.33 -7.65 -4.46
CA VAL A 452 15.46 -6.72 -5.21
C VAL A 452 14.01 -7.10 -4.96
N ASP A 453 13.20 -6.14 -4.52
CA ASP A 453 11.79 -6.32 -4.25
C ASP A 453 10.94 -5.54 -5.25
N ALA A 454 9.98 -6.23 -5.84
CA ALA A 454 8.99 -5.62 -6.71
C ALA A 454 7.77 -5.11 -5.93
N ALA A 455 7.55 -5.54 -4.68
CA ALA A 455 6.34 -5.23 -3.90
C ALA A 455 5.00 -5.48 -4.65
N GLY A 456 5.03 -6.33 -5.68
CA GLY A 456 3.89 -6.59 -6.56
C GLY A 456 3.72 -5.62 -7.74
N ASP A 457 4.58 -4.62 -7.89
CA ASP A 457 4.57 -3.66 -9.00
C ASP A 457 5.15 -4.30 -10.30
N PRO A 458 4.33 -4.46 -11.36
CA PRO A 458 4.80 -4.98 -12.64
C PRO A 458 5.90 -4.14 -13.30
N ALA A 459 6.05 -2.87 -12.94
CA ALA A 459 7.08 -1.97 -13.45
C ALA A 459 8.51 -2.42 -13.10
N VAL A 460 8.71 -3.18 -12.01
CA VAL A 460 10.02 -3.66 -11.55
C VAL A 460 10.48 -4.95 -12.26
N ALA A 461 9.58 -5.64 -12.96
CA ALA A 461 9.89 -6.90 -13.64
C ALA A 461 11.06 -6.85 -14.65
N PRO A 462 11.28 -5.75 -15.42
CA PRO A 462 12.46 -5.54 -16.26
C PRO A 462 13.79 -5.70 -15.50
N LEU A 463 13.91 -5.04 -14.35
CA LEU A 463 15.12 -5.10 -13.53
C LEU A 463 15.38 -6.52 -13.02
N LEU A 464 14.33 -7.20 -12.53
CA LEU A 464 14.46 -8.59 -12.07
C LEU A 464 15.00 -9.52 -13.16
N ALA A 465 14.52 -9.37 -14.40
CA ALA A 465 14.99 -10.20 -15.51
C ALA A 465 16.46 -9.91 -15.87
N VAL A 466 16.86 -8.64 -15.89
CA VAL A 466 18.24 -8.23 -16.18
C VAL A 466 19.22 -8.69 -15.09
N VAL A 467 18.86 -8.56 -13.82
CA VAL A 467 19.65 -9.04 -12.68
C VAL A 467 19.90 -10.55 -12.78
N VAL A 468 18.85 -11.31 -13.14
CA VAL A 468 18.98 -12.76 -13.37
C VAL A 468 19.84 -13.06 -14.60
N ALA A 469 19.68 -12.33 -15.70
CA ALA A 469 20.46 -12.54 -16.92
C ALA A 469 21.97 -12.30 -16.67
N ARG A 470 22.32 -11.20 -15.98
CA ARG A 470 23.71 -10.89 -15.58
C ARG A 470 24.29 -12.00 -14.71
N TRP A 471 23.55 -12.44 -13.69
CA TRP A 471 23.98 -13.55 -12.83
C TRP A 471 24.22 -14.84 -13.63
N ALA A 472 23.31 -15.17 -14.55
CA ALA A 472 23.42 -16.36 -15.37
C ALA A 472 24.64 -16.29 -16.32
N LEU A 473 24.95 -15.13 -16.89
CA LEU A 473 26.14 -14.96 -17.73
C LEU A 473 27.41 -15.23 -16.93
N VAL A 474 27.62 -14.48 -15.84
CA VAL A 474 28.83 -14.59 -15.01
C VAL A 474 29.01 -15.99 -14.42
N THR A 475 27.92 -16.70 -14.13
CA THR A 475 27.98 -18.04 -13.54
C THR A 475 28.30 -19.13 -14.58
N PHE A 476 27.83 -18.98 -15.82
CA PHE A 476 27.81 -20.10 -16.79
C PHE A 476 28.62 -19.85 -18.07
N GLU A 477 29.09 -18.62 -18.34
CA GLU A 477 29.82 -18.30 -19.57
C GLU A 477 31.09 -19.17 -19.77
N SER A 478 31.78 -19.50 -18.67
CA SER A 478 32.98 -20.35 -18.69
C SER A 478 32.72 -21.78 -19.19
N ARG A 479 31.48 -22.28 -19.08
CA ARG A 479 31.09 -23.60 -19.59
C ARG A 479 30.96 -23.62 -21.12
N ALA A 480 30.67 -22.47 -21.72
CA ALA A 480 30.56 -22.32 -23.17
C ALA A 480 31.93 -22.14 -23.85
N THR A 481 32.95 -21.67 -23.11
CA THR A 481 34.29 -21.35 -23.64
C THR A 481 35.35 -22.45 -23.45
N GLY A 482 35.02 -23.59 -22.83
CA GLY A 482 35.97 -24.68 -22.58
C GLY A 482 36.04 -25.71 -23.72
N PRO A 483 37.24 -26.21 -24.12
CA PRO A 483 37.30 -27.41 -24.95
C PRO A 483 36.67 -28.59 -24.20
N ALA A 484 35.83 -29.36 -24.90
CA ALA A 484 35.22 -30.56 -24.35
C ALA A 484 36.32 -31.45 -23.74
N ALA A 485 36.22 -31.70 -22.42
CA ALA A 485 37.13 -32.62 -21.76
C ALA A 485 37.07 -33.97 -22.47
N MET A 486 38.21 -34.44 -23.00
CA MET A 486 38.29 -35.76 -23.61
C MET A 486 37.85 -36.81 -22.58
N PRO A 487 37.07 -37.84 -22.97
CA PRO A 487 36.69 -38.90 -22.06
C PRO A 487 37.96 -39.51 -21.48
N ALA A 488 38.10 -39.44 -20.15
CA ALA A 488 39.10 -40.21 -19.44
C ALA A 488 38.64 -41.66 -19.50
N TRP A 489 39.02 -42.39 -20.56
CA TRP A 489 39.28 -43.83 -20.60
C TRP A 489 39.52 -44.26 -22.04
N ASP A 490 40.78 -44.17 -22.47
CA ASP A 490 41.35 -45.17 -23.36
C ASP A 490 42.45 -45.89 -22.57
N GLY A 491 42.25 -47.19 -22.39
CA GLY A 491 43.20 -48.04 -21.69
C GLY A 491 44.45 -48.29 -22.52
N GLN A 492 45.61 -48.28 -21.88
CA GLN A 492 46.76 -49.03 -22.35
C GLN A 492 47.56 -49.59 -21.17
N GLU A 493 47.72 -50.92 -21.22
CA GLU A 493 48.69 -51.71 -20.48
C GLU A 493 50.10 -51.13 -20.62
N ALA A 494 50.86 -51.08 -19.52
CA ALA A 494 52.21 -51.67 -19.43
C ALA A 494 52.92 -51.33 -18.10
N THR A 495 53.27 -52.39 -17.37
CA THR A 495 54.58 -52.63 -16.72
C THR A 495 55.21 -51.58 -15.78
N GLY A 496 55.27 -51.95 -14.49
CA GLY A 496 56.53 -52.12 -13.74
C GLY A 496 57.36 -50.87 -13.38
N GLY A 497 57.40 -50.55 -12.09
CA GLY A 497 58.53 -49.82 -11.47
C GLY A 497 58.14 -48.82 -10.37
N GLN A 498 58.29 -49.22 -9.11
CA GLN A 498 58.60 -48.30 -7.99
C GLN A 498 60.10 -47.89 -8.05
N PRO A 499 60.59 -46.81 -7.40
CA PRO A 499 60.20 -46.34 -6.05
C PRO A 499 60.27 -44.80 -5.72
N SER A 500 59.82 -44.50 -4.48
CA SER A 500 60.28 -43.48 -3.50
C SER A 500 59.93 -41.97 -3.59
N GLY A 501 58.87 -41.57 -2.84
CA GLY A 501 58.70 -40.48 -1.82
C GLY A 501 59.23 -39.03 -1.99
N PRO A 502 58.88 -38.08 -1.08
CA PRO A 502 57.75 -38.01 -0.14
C PRO A 502 56.78 -36.82 -0.40
N SER A 503 55.61 -36.92 0.22
CA SER A 503 54.57 -35.90 0.41
C SER A 503 55.07 -34.70 1.23
N ASP A 504 54.51 -33.52 0.97
CA ASP A 504 54.20 -32.59 2.07
C ASP A 504 52.94 -31.77 1.75
N ASP A 505 51.95 -32.02 2.60
CA ASP A 505 50.64 -31.38 2.68
C ASP A 505 50.80 -29.92 3.13
N PHE A 506 50.06 -29.02 2.49
CA PHE A 506 49.88 -27.65 2.98
C PHE A 506 48.68 -27.61 3.94
N ASP A 507 48.97 -27.46 5.24
CA ASP A 507 48.00 -27.35 6.34
C ASP A 507 47.59 -25.88 6.56
N ALA A 508 46.32 -25.58 6.30
CA ALA A 508 45.73 -24.25 6.34
C ALA A 508 45.22 -23.81 7.74
N LEU A 509 45.82 -24.29 8.84
CA LEU A 509 45.44 -23.91 10.21
C LEU A 509 46.57 -23.25 11.03
N ALA A 510 47.63 -22.77 10.40
CA ALA A 510 48.76 -22.15 11.10
C ALA A 510 48.93 -20.64 10.85
N VAL A 511 47.88 -19.82 10.96
CA VAL A 511 48.05 -18.39 11.28
C VAL A 511 46.86 -17.91 12.15
N ALA A 512 47.16 -17.62 13.42
CA ALA A 512 46.29 -16.95 14.40
C ALA A 512 46.55 -15.43 14.35
N PHE A 513 45.65 -14.49 14.64
CA PHE A 513 44.33 -14.47 15.30
C PHE A 513 43.37 -13.56 14.53
#